data_AF-A0A453L0F5-F1
#
_entry.id   AF-A0A453L0F5-F1
#
_cell.length_a   1.000
_cell.length_b   1.000
_cell.length_c   1.000
_cell.angle_alpha   90.00
_cell.angle_beta   90.00
_cell.angle_gamma   90.00
#
_symmetry.space_group_name_H-M   'P 1'
#
loop_
_entity.id
_entity.type
_entity.pdbx_description
1 polymer ?
#
loop_
_entity_poly.entity_id
_entity_poly.type
_entity_poly.pdbx_seq_one_letter_code
_entity_poly.pdbx_strand_id
1 'polypeptide(L)'
;ESGPVEHHPPFSDPSHSAAVRSPKPRAAQPPRPAAAATHPPQNPHLPAHVSLRAAGRPPPREPAQSSPPRPLTVLHTRSPRLSMSTSSRPRATPLAAAGGSGAAPSLLAADPGHRDSVILAARGAMTNCLGETHLDLVVPGLRLAAKGKVRDVYESGEHLVLVTTDRQSAFDRVLASIPFKGQVLNETSLWWFNRTSHITPNAVVSSPDRNVTIAKRCSVFPVEFVVRGFVTGSTDTSLWTVYNKGVRNYCGNAIPDGMVKNQKLPANILTPTTKAADHDVPITPDEIVKSGLMSKDDFDEARSKALSLFEYGQ
;
A
#
# COMPACT_ATOMS: atom_id res chain seq x y z
N GLU A 1 -65.39 -41.18 4.96
CA GLU A 1 -64.45 -41.39 3.83
C GLU A 1 -64.71 -40.32 2.78
N SER A 2 -63.69 -39.96 2.00
CA SER A 2 -63.62 -38.85 1.00
C SER A 2 -63.50 -37.45 1.62
N GLY A 3 -62.60 -36.54 1.18
CA GLY A 3 -61.76 -36.52 -0.01
C GLY A 3 -60.45 -35.71 0.18
N PRO A 4 -59.61 -35.62 -0.87
CA PRO A 4 -58.23 -35.16 -0.77
C PRO A 4 -58.07 -33.65 -0.96
N VAL A 5 -57.00 -33.13 -0.36
CA VAL A 5 -56.55 -31.72 -0.40
C VAL A 5 -55.76 -31.47 -1.68
N GLU A 6 -56.19 -30.47 -2.47
CA GLU A 6 -55.49 -30.01 -3.68
C GLU A 6 -54.23 -29.20 -3.33
N HIS A 7 -53.13 -29.53 -4.00
CA HIS A 7 -51.90 -28.74 -4.02
C HIS A 7 -51.88 -27.84 -5.27
N HIS A 8 -51.82 -26.52 -5.07
CA HIS A 8 -51.51 -25.57 -6.13
C HIS A 8 -49.99 -25.52 -6.43
N PRO A 9 -49.56 -25.55 -7.70
CA PRO A 9 -48.18 -25.27 -8.09
C PRO A 9 -47.95 -23.77 -8.28
N PRO A 10 -46.73 -23.24 -8.04
CA PRO A 10 -46.42 -21.85 -8.36
C PRO A 10 -46.16 -21.66 -9.87
N PHE A 11 -46.68 -20.53 -10.34
CA PHE A 11 -46.67 -20.00 -11.69
C PHE A 11 -45.26 -19.89 -12.31
N SER A 12 -45.22 -20.23 -13.60
CA SER A 12 -44.13 -19.90 -14.54
C SER A 12 -44.57 -18.68 -15.34
N ASP A 13 -43.74 -17.65 -15.46
CA ASP A 13 -43.96 -16.54 -16.40
C ASP A 13 -42.77 -16.46 -17.39
N PRO A 14 -43.00 -16.56 -18.72
CA PRO A 14 -41.97 -16.48 -19.72
C PRO A 14 -41.83 -15.06 -20.31
N SER A 15 -40.70 -14.83 -20.99
CA SER A 15 -40.43 -13.74 -21.95
C SER A 15 -39.86 -12.42 -21.42
N HIS A 16 -38.54 -12.30 -21.49
CA HIS A 16 -37.93 -11.35 -22.42
C HIS A 16 -36.50 -11.80 -22.80
N SER A 17 -36.39 -12.36 -23.99
CA SER A 17 -35.14 -12.64 -24.70
C SER A 17 -34.72 -11.35 -25.41
N ALA A 18 -33.54 -10.82 -25.08
CA ALA A 18 -32.87 -9.79 -25.87
C ALA A 18 -31.43 -10.26 -26.13
N ALA A 19 -31.18 -10.58 -27.40
CA ALA A 19 -29.96 -11.15 -27.90
C ALA A 19 -28.77 -10.18 -27.85
N VAL A 20 -27.63 -10.78 -27.59
CA VAL A 20 -26.26 -10.28 -27.63
C VAL A 20 -25.93 -9.57 -28.94
N ARG A 21 -25.28 -8.39 -28.86
CA ARG A 21 -24.40 -7.87 -29.91
C ARG A 21 -23.03 -7.52 -29.32
N SER A 22 -22.08 -8.41 -29.53
CA SER A 22 -20.65 -8.19 -29.29
C SER A 22 -20.11 -7.16 -30.30
N PRO A 23 -19.28 -6.18 -29.90
CA PRO A 23 -18.61 -5.30 -30.84
C PRO A 23 -17.48 -6.06 -31.57
N LYS A 24 -17.47 -5.96 -32.90
CA LYS A 24 -16.43 -6.53 -33.79
C LYS A 24 -15.04 -5.96 -33.45
N PRO A 25 -13.96 -6.77 -33.51
CA PRO A 25 -12.60 -6.26 -33.38
C PRO A 25 -12.22 -5.42 -34.60
N ARG A 26 -11.65 -4.25 -34.36
CA ARG A 26 -11.14 -3.32 -35.39
C ARG A 26 -9.79 -3.84 -35.89
N ALA A 27 -9.67 -4.03 -37.20
CA ALA A 27 -8.45 -4.47 -37.85
C ALA A 27 -7.26 -3.54 -37.55
N ALA A 28 -6.11 -4.13 -37.23
CA ALA A 28 -4.85 -3.44 -37.02
C ALA A 28 -4.35 -2.80 -38.34
N GLN A 29 -3.99 -1.51 -38.28
CA GLN A 29 -3.28 -0.85 -39.37
C GLN A 29 -1.79 -1.22 -39.32
N PRO A 30 -1.13 -1.44 -40.49
CA PRO A 30 0.30 -1.70 -40.52
C PRO A 30 1.12 -0.42 -40.17
N PRO A 31 2.32 -0.57 -39.58
CA PRO A 31 3.15 0.56 -39.22
C PRO A 31 3.70 1.29 -40.46
N ARG A 32 3.72 2.63 -40.40
CA ARG A 32 4.34 3.50 -41.42
C ARG A 32 5.87 3.43 -41.34
N PRO A 33 6.59 3.55 -42.47
CA PRO A 33 8.05 3.46 -42.51
C PRO A 33 8.73 4.69 -41.90
N ALA A 34 9.90 4.47 -41.31
CA ALA A 34 10.74 5.47 -40.68
C ALA A 34 11.24 6.52 -41.69
N ALA A 35 11.11 7.81 -41.33
CA ALA A 35 11.64 8.92 -42.13
C ALA A 35 13.13 9.10 -41.85
N ALA A 36 13.91 9.13 -42.94
CA ALA A 36 15.35 9.30 -42.97
C ALA A 36 15.78 10.69 -42.49
N ALA A 37 16.95 10.73 -41.84
CA ALA A 37 17.61 11.93 -41.38
C ALA A 37 18.00 12.86 -42.55
N THR A 38 17.64 14.14 -42.44
CA THR A 38 18.08 15.20 -43.36
C THR A 38 19.25 15.97 -42.75
N HIS A 39 20.35 16.05 -43.50
CA HIS A 39 21.51 16.89 -43.22
C HIS A 39 21.16 18.39 -43.27
N PRO A 40 21.80 19.25 -42.45
CA PRO A 40 21.74 20.70 -42.65
C PRO A 40 22.75 21.15 -43.73
N PRO A 41 22.46 22.25 -44.46
CA PRO A 41 23.25 22.69 -45.60
C PRO A 41 24.53 23.43 -45.21
N GLN A 42 25.58 23.20 -45.98
CA GLN A 42 26.80 24.00 -46.02
C GLN A 42 26.51 25.36 -46.69
N ASN A 43 27.15 26.43 -46.20
CA ASN A 43 27.37 27.62 -47.02
C ASN A 43 28.76 28.22 -46.76
N PRO A 44 29.41 28.81 -47.79
CA PRO A 44 30.85 28.98 -47.86
C PRO A 44 31.32 30.40 -47.46
N HIS A 45 32.65 30.56 -47.49
CA HIS A 45 33.48 31.78 -47.44
C HIS A 45 34.24 32.04 -46.14
N LEU A 46 35.50 31.58 -46.17
CA LEU A 46 36.66 32.18 -45.48
C LEU A 46 37.19 33.37 -46.30
N PRO A 47 37.91 34.30 -45.65
CA PRO A 47 39.35 34.30 -45.91
C PRO A 47 40.26 34.48 -44.68
N ALA A 48 41.39 33.77 -44.76
CA ALA A 48 42.78 34.09 -44.39
C ALA A 48 43.17 34.68 -43.01
N HIS A 49 43.91 33.83 -42.27
CA HIS A 49 45.16 34.09 -41.53
C HIS A 49 45.43 35.46 -40.89
N VAL A 50 45.47 35.49 -39.54
CA VAL A 50 46.50 36.20 -38.76
C VAL A 50 46.91 35.31 -37.56
N SER A 51 48.19 34.95 -37.51
CA SER A 51 48.84 34.38 -36.31
C SER A 51 49.06 35.47 -35.28
N LEU A 52 48.78 35.21 -33.99
CA LEU A 52 49.46 35.89 -32.88
C LEU A 52 49.48 35.05 -31.60
N ARG A 53 50.71 34.93 -31.11
CA ARG A 53 51.29 34.29 -29.93
C ARG A 53 50.43 34.17 -28.66
N ALA A 54 50.72 33.08 -27.95
CA ALA A 54 50.37 32.82 -26.57
C ALA A 54 50.84 33.92 -25.58
N ALA A 55 49.95 34.29 -24.67
CA ALA A 55 50.28 34.98 -23.43
C ALA A 55 49.65 34.18 -22.26
N GLY A 56 50.48 33.85 -21.28
CA GLY A 56 50.16 32.95 -20.17
C GLY A 56 49.08 33.47 -19.24
N ARG A 57 48.28 32.53 -18.72
CA ARG A 57 47.39 32.74 -17.57
C ARG A 57 48.22 32.83 -16.28
N PRO A 58 47.90 33.75 -15.36
CA PRO A 58 48.51 33.76 -14.02
C PRO A 58 47.96 32.59 -13.16
N PRO A 59 48.77 32.05 -12.24
CA PRO A 59 48.34 30.97 -11.34
C PRO A 59 47.34 31.45 -10.27
N PRO A 60 46.54 30.53 -9.71
CA PRO A 60 45.50 30.85 -8.74
C PRO A 60 46.09 31.25 -7.37
N ARG A 61 45.44 32.20 -6.70
CA ARG A 61 45.77 32.65 -5.34
C ARG A 61 45.41 31.57 -4.30
N GLU A 62 46.34 31.32 -3.36
CA GLU A 62 46.13 30.47 -2.19
C GLU A 62 44.99 31.01 -1.29
N PRO A 63 44.16 30.13 -0.70
CA PRO A 63 43.18 30.55 0.29
C PRO A 63 43.83 30.81 1.65
N ALA A 64 43.53 31.97 2.22
CA ALA A 64 43.94 32.37 3.56
C ALA A 64 43.40 31.38 4.62
N GLN A 65 44.28 31.00 5.54
CA GLN A 65 43.98 30.18 6.71
C GLN A 65 43.01 30.90 7.64
N SER A 66 41.78 30.39 7.76
CA SER A 66 40.82 30.82 8.77
C SER A 66 40.97 29.97 10.02
N SER A 67 41.28 30.62 11.15
CA SER A 67 41.35 30.04 12.50
C SER A 67 40.08 29.26 12.87
N PRO A 68 40.18 28.20 13.70
CA PRO A 68 39.02 27.42 14.10
C PRO A 68 38.08 28.22 15.02
N PRO A 69 36.75 28.07 14.91
CA PRO A 69 35.83 28.67 15.86
C PRO A 69 35.99 28.01 17.24
N ARG A 70 35.95 28.85 18.29
CA ARG A 70 35.98 28.42 19.70
C ARG A 70 34.80 27.50 20.02
N PRO A 71 34.94 26.51 20.92
CA PRO A 71 33.84 25.67 21.32
C PRO A 71 32.77 26.51 22.06
N LEU A 72 31.51 26.33 21.64
CA LEU A 72 30.35 26.89 22.33
C LEU A 72 30.22 26.23 23.70
N THR A 73 30.37 27.03 24.75
CA THR A 73 30.07 26.65 26.13
C THR A 73 28.59 26.28 26.24
N VAL A 74 28.29 25.00 26.47
CA VAL A 74 26.95 24.53 26.84
C VAL A 74 26.68 24.97 28.28
N LEU A 75 25.96 26.08 28.42
CA LEU A 75 25.32 26.45 29.69
C LEU A 75 24.28 25.37 30.03
N HIS A 76 24.61 24.51 30.98
CA HIS A 76 23.66 23.61 31.63
C HIS A 76 22.68 24.46 32.46
N THR A 77 21.55 24.84 31.88
CA THR A 77 20.41 25.30 32.66
C THR A 77 19.77 24.09 33.35
N ARG A 78 20.03 23.94 34.64
CA ARG A 78 19.32 23.01 35.53
C ARG A 78 17.82 23.27 35.42
N SER A 79 17.06 22.30 34.91
CA SER A 79 15.60 22.29 35.06
C SER A 79 15.25 22.20 36.55
N PRO A 80 14.24 22.96 37.04
CA PRO A 80 13.81 22.85 38.43
C PRO A 80 13.17 21.49 38.67
N ARG A 81 13.62 20.83 39.74
CA ARG A 81 13.10 19.56 40.26
C ARG A 81 11.64 19.78 40.69
N LEU A 82 10.68 19.27 39.90
CA LEU A 82 9.29 19.19 40.34
C LEU A 82 9.19 18.19 41.49
N SER A 83 8.89 18.72 42.67
CA SER A 83 8.53 17.98 43.87
C SER A 83 7.27 17.16 43.59
N MET A 84 7.38 15.82 43.67
CA MET A 84 6.21 14.94 43.69
C MET A 84 5.58 14.99 45.08
N SER A 85 4.67 15.94 45.28
CA SER A 85 3.69 15.90 46.35
C SER A 85 2.77 14.70 46.12
N THR A 86 2.84 13.71 47.01
CA THR A 86 1.97 12.54 47.03
C THR A 86 0.53 12.98 47.31
N SER A 87 -0.26 13.13 46.25
CA SER A 87 -1.72 13.15 46.36
C SER A 87 -2.20 11.75 46.74
N SER A 88 -2.90 11.66 47.86
CA SER A 88 -3.53 10.45 48.38
C SER A 88 -4.44 9.79 47.33
N ARG A 89 -4.13 8.53 46.97
CA ARG A 89 -5.03 7.67 46.18
C ARG A 89 -6.41 7.61 46.84
N PRO A 90 -7.53 7.86 46.12
CA PRO A 90 -8.83 7.45 46.63
C PRO A 90 -8.87 5.92 46.70
N ARG A 91 -9.27 5.42 47.87
CA ARG A 91 -9.40 4.00 48.20
C ARG A 91 -10.43 3.36 47.26
N ALA A 92 -10.04 2.31 46.56
CA ALA A 92 -10.97 1.52 45.75
C ALA A 92 -12.03 0.89 46.65
N THR A 93 -13.29 1.30 46.47
CA THR A 93 -14.46 0.63 47.02
C THR A 93 -14.65 -0.70 46.27
N PRO A 94 -14.85 -1.84 46.97
CA PRO A 94 -15.15 -3.09 46.29
C PRO A 94 -16.56 -2.99 45.69
N LEU A 95 -16.65 -3.27 44.38
CA LEU A 95 -17.91 -3.35 43.65
C LEU A 95 -18.69 -4.56 44.19
N ALA A 96 -19.75 -4.31 44.94
CA ALA A 96 -20.67 -5.34 45.37
C ALA A 96 -21.31 -6.00 44.14
N ALA A 97 -21.31 -7.32 44.12
CA ALA A 97 -22.00 -8.12 43.12
C ALA A 97 -23.52 -7.93 43.28
N ALA A 98 -24.10 -7.04 42.49
CA ALA A 98 -25.53 -6.99 42.26
C ALA A 98 -25.84 -7.81 41.01
N GLY A 99 -26.49 -8.95 41.22
CA GLY A 99 -27.06 -9.76 40.15
C GLY A 99 -28.08 -8.95 39.36
N GLY A 100 -27.87 -8.88 38.06
CA GLY A 100 -28.79 -8.28 37.10
C GLY A 100 -28.37 -8.69 35.70
N SER A 101 -29.16 -9.55 35.07
CA SER A 101 -29.04 -9.92 33.66
C SER A 101 -29.35 -8.71 32.78
N GLY A 102 -28.37 -7.83 32.61
CA GLY A 102 -28.40 -6.73 31.67
C GLY A 102 -27.27 -6.91 30.66
N ALA A 103 -27.61 -7.26 29.42
CA ALA A 103 -26.65 -7.17 28.33
C ALA A 103 -26.08 -5.75 28.28
N ALA A 104 -24.75 -5.61 28.25
CA ALA A 104 -24.12 -4.31 28.04
C ALA A 104 -24.71 -3.67 26.77
N PRO A 105 -25.14 -2.39 26.81
CA PRO A 105 -25.75 -1.75 25.66
C PRO A 105 -24.77 -1.79 24.48
N SER A 106 -25.24 -2.30 23.35
CA SER A 106 -24.49 -2.30 22.10
C SER A 106 -24.03 -0.86 21.79
N LEU A 107 -22.77 -0.67 21.38
CA LEU A 107 -22.29 0.60 20.81
C LEU A 107 -23.13 1.07 19.60
N LEU A 108 -23.96 0.18 19.04
CA LEU A 108 -24.90 0.46 17.95
C LEU A 108 -26.33 0.74 18.42
N ALA A 109 -26.63 0.68 19.72
CA ALA A 109 -27.86 1.23 20.28
C ALA A 109 -27.73 2.76 20.33
N ALA A 110 -27.65 3.38 19.14
CA ALA A 110 -27.48 4.80 19.00
C ALA A 110 -28.77 5.51 19.41
N ASP A 111 -28.68 6.32 20.47
CA ASP A 111 -29.58 7.44 20.69
C ASP A 111 -29.75 8.20 19.35
N PRO A 112 -30.99 8.42 18.86
CA PRO A 112 -31.24 9.17 17.63
C PRO A 112 -30.51 10.52 17.58
N GLY A 113 -30.38 11.22 18.72
CA GLY A 113 -29.63 12.47 18.79
C GLY A 113 -28.12 12.27 18.57
N HIS A 114 -27.58 11.15 19.02
CA HIS A 114 -26.18 10.79 18.77
C HIS A 114 -25.94 10.52 17.28
N ARG A 115 -26.83 9.78 16.60
CA ARG A 115 -26.70 9.49 15.17
C ARG A 115 -26.64 10.78 14.32
N ASP A 116 -27.55 11.72 14.57
CA ASP A 116 -27.59 12.97 13.79
C ASP A 116 -26.35 13.84 14.04
N SER A 117 -25.87 13.89 15.28
CA SER A 117 -24.63 14.60 15.62
C SER A 117 -23.41 14.00 14.89
N VAL A 118 -23.32 12.68 14.80
CA VAL A 118 -22.25 11.97 14.08
C VAL A 118 -22.32 12.24 12.59
N ILE A 119 -23.52 12.22 11.99
CA ILE A 119 -23.70 12.52 10.57
C ILE A 119 -23.31 13.97 10.26
N LEU A 120 -23.70 14.93 11.10
CA LEU A 120 -23.34 16.33 10.92
C LEU A 120 -21.82 16.54 11.01
N ALA A 121 -21.17 15.93 12.00
CA ALA A 121 -19.72 15.96 12.15
C ALA A 121 -19.01 15.33 10.93
N ALA A 122 -19.50 14.18 10.44
CA ALA A 122 -18.95 13.51 9.27
C ALA A 122 -19.04 14.39 8.02
N ARG A 123 -20.19 15.05 7.79
CA ARG A 123 -20.37 15.99 6.68
C ARG A 123 -19.43 17.19 6.79
N GLY A 124 -19.28 17.75 7.99
CA GLY A 124 -18.35 18.85 8.26
C GLY A 124 -16.88 18.48 8.03
N ALA A 125 -16.52 17.22 8.22
CA ALA A 125 -15.15 16.72 8.05
C ALA A 125 -14.78 16.40 6.58
N MET A 126 -15.74 16.39 5.64
CA MET A 126 -15.49 16.01 4.25
C MET A 126 -14.46 16.89 3.54
N THR A 127 -14.35 18.17 3.94
CA THR A 127 -13.36 19.11 3.39
C THR A 127 -11.92 18.76 3.76
N ASN A 128 -11.72 17.87 4.75
CA ASN A 128 -10.40 17.39 5.13
C ASN A 128 -9.93 16.19 4.29
N CYS A 129 -10.74 15.71 3.34
CA CYS A 129 -10.37 14.58 2.50
C CYS A 129 -9.28 14.96 1.48
N LEU A 130 -8.17 14.24 1.51
CA LEU A 130 -7.20 14.23 0.41
C LEU A 130 -7.63 13.22 -0.67
N GLY A 131 -8.51 13.64 -1.59
CA GLY A 131 -9.02 12.78 -2.67
C GLY A 131 -8.09 12.69 -3.89
N GLU A 132 -7.42 13.80 -4.23
CA GLU A 132 -6.57 13.94 -5.40
C GLU A 132 -5.28 14.69 -5.06
N THR A 133 -4.24 14.44 -5.86
CA THR A 133 -2.92 15.06 -5.71
C THR A 133 -2.42 15.57 -7.06
N HIS A 134 -1.67 16.67 -7.02
CA HIS A 134 -1.11 17.36 -8.19
C HIS A 134 0.33 17.85 -7.92
N LEU A 135 1.11 17.06 -7.17
CA LEU A 135 2.46 17.46 -6.76
C LEU A 135 3.42 17.67 -7.94
N ASP A 136 3.18 16.98 -9.05
CA ASP A 136 3.90 17.14 -10.33
C ASP A 136 3.73 18.53 -10.95
N LEU A 137 2.65 19.24 -10.62
CA LEU A 137 2.38 20.59 -11.14
C LEU A 137 3.01 21.69 -10.28
N VAL A 138 3.29 21.41 -9.01
CA VAL A 138 3.68 22.41 -8.01
C VAL A 138 5.07 22.20 -7.40
N VAL A 139 5.62 20.98 -7.49
CA VAL A 139 6.96 20.65 -6.99
C VAL A 139 7.89 20.36 -8.17
N PRO A 140 8.86 21.24 -8.48
CA PRO A 140 9.82 21.02 -9.54
C PRO A 140 10.57 19.68 -9.38
N GLY A 141 10.68 18.93 -10.48
CA GLY A 141 11.38 17.65 -10.52
C GLY A 141 10.56 16.44 -10.08
N LEU A 142 9.30 16.61 -9.62
CA LEU A 142 8.38 15.50 -9.43
C LEU A 142 7.65 15.16 -10.72
N ARG A 143 7.58 13.87 -11.04
CA ARG A 143 6.77 13.33 -12.13
C ARG A 143 5.72 12.39 -11.58
N LEU A 144 4.45 12.57 -11.93
CA LEU A 144 3.41 11.60 -11.62
C LEU A 144 3.67 10.30 -12.41
N ALA A 145 3.88 9.19 -11.69
CA ALA A 145 4.14 7.89 -12.31
C ALA A 145 2.91 6.99 -12.33
N ALA A 146 2.12 6.99 -11.25
CA ALA A 146 0.88 6.21 -11.19
C ALA A 146 -0.13 6.81 -10.23
N LYS A 147 -1.41 6.70 -10.57
CA LYS A 147 -2.55 6.88 -9.64
C LYS A 147 -3.17 5.52 -9.39
N GLY A 148 -2.93 4.97 -8.20
CA GLY A 148 -3.54 3.73 -7.74
C GLY A 148 -4.92 3.97 -7.11
N LYS A 149 -5.55 2.88 -6.63
CA LYS A 149 -6.85 2.96 -5.94
C LYS A 149 -6.80 3.87 -4.70
N VAL A 150 -5.69 3.82 -3.95
CA VAL A 150 -5.56 4.53 -2.66
C VAL A 150 -4.27 5.33 -2.51
N ARG A 151 -3.31 5.20 -3.43
CA ARG A 151 -2.01 5.88 -3.38
C ARG A 151 -1.68 6.50 -4.73
N ASP A 152 -1.18 7.72 -4.69
CA ASP A 152 -0.55 8.36 -5.85
C ASP A 152 0.96 8.25 -5.70
N VAL A 153 1.64 7.89 -6.78
CA VAL A 153 3.09 7.64 -6.81
C VAL A 153 3.75 8.64 -7.73
N TYR A 154 4.68 9.39 -7.17
CA TYR A 154 5.53 10.32 -7.88
C TYR A 154 6.97 9.85 -7.88
N GLU A 155 7.71 10.24 -8.90
CA GLU A 155 9.11 9.91 -9.08
C GLU A 155 9.98 11.15 -8.99
N SER A 156 11.15 10.99 -8.36
CA SER A 156 12.20 12.01 -8.24
C SER A 156 13.57 11.35 -8.24
N GLY A 157 14.13 11.14 -9.45
CA GLY A 157 15.38 10.40 -9.63
C GLY A 157 15.34 9.01 -8.98
N GLU A 158 16.25 8.79 -8.02
CA GLU A 158 16.41 7.56 -7.24
C GLU A 158 15.36 7.37 -6.14
N HIS A 159 14.40 8.29 -6.01
CA HIS A 159 13.37 8.24 -4.98
C HIS A 159 11.97 8.14 -5.58
N LEU A 160 11.08 7.53 -4.80
CA LEU A 160 9.63 7.55 -4.99
C LEU A 160 9.00 8.37 -3.87
N VAL A 161 8.05 9.24 -4.22
CA VAL A 161 7.20 9.95 -3.26
C VAL A 161 5.83 9.28 -3.30
N LEU A 162 5.49 8.59 -2.22
CA LEU A 162 4.27 7.81 -2.06
C LEU A 162 3.27 8.62 -1.25
N VAL A 163 2.18 9.07 -1.88
CA VAL A 163 1.12 9.81 -1.21
C VAL A 163 -0.06 8.88 -0.97
N THR A 164 -0.32 8.55 0.30
CA THR A 164 -1.50 7.75 0.70
C THR A 164 -2.70 8.68 0.85
N THR A 165 -3.68 8.50 -0.03
CA THR A 165 -4.87 9.35 -0.14
C THR A 165 -6.02 8.83 0.73
N ASP A 166 -7.07 9.64 0.85
CA ASP A 166 -8.28 9.31 1.60
C ASP A 166 -9.27 8.46 0.79
N ARG A 167 -8.97 8.19 -0.49
CA ARG A 167 -9.78 7.33 -1.37
C ARG A 167 -9.96 5.95 -0.76
N GLN A 168 -11.20 5.49 -0.66
CA GLN A 168 -11.59 4.16 -0.24
C GLN A 168 -12.08 3.36 -1.43
N SER A 169 -11.46 2.19 -1.65
CA SER A 169 -11.89 1.26 -2.68
C SER A 169 -12.51 0.00 -2.09
N ALA A 170 -13.54 -0.54 -2.75
CA ALA A 170 -14.00 -1.90 -2.57
C ALA A 170 -14.59 -2.40 -3.90
N PHE A 171 -14.59 -3.72 -4.11
CA PHE A 171 -15.02 -4.34 -5.38
C PHE A 171 -14.31 -3.72 -6.60
N ASP A 172 -13.00 -3.49 -6.44
CA ASP A 172 -12.11 -2.89 -7.44
C ASP A 172 -12.48 -1.50 -7.96
N ARG A 173 -13.35 -0.78 -7.23
CA ARG A 173 -13.77 0.59 -7.56
C ARG A 173 -13.49 1.52 -6.38
N VAL A 174 -13.11 2.75 -6.67
CA VAL A 174 -13.08 3.83 -5.67
C VAL A 174 -14.53 4.23 -5.39
N LEU A 175 -14.96 4.12 -4.13
CA LEU A 175 -16.35 4.30 -3.71
C LEU A 175 -16.59 5.63 -3.02
N ALA A 176 -15.61 6.11 -2.25
CA ALA A 176 -15.73 7.31 -1.43
C ALA A 176 -14.33 7.81 -1.01
N SER A 177 -14.30 8.94 -0.30
CA SER A 177 -13.14 9.37 0.47
C SER A 177 -13.50 9.38 1.95
N ILE A 178 -12.59 8.91 2.79
CA ILE A 178 -12.77 8.90 4.25
C ILE A 178 -11.75 9.87 4.85
N PRO A 179 -12.19 10.94 5.54
CA PRO A 179 -11.29 11.97 6.05
C PRO A 179 -10.17 11.36 6.89
N PHE A 180 -8.93 11.81 6.64
CA PHE A 180 -7.73 11.41 7.38
C PHE A 180 -7.34 9.92 7.27
N LYS A 181 -8.04 9.12 6.47
CA LYS A 181 -7.72 7.70 6.30
C LYS A 181 -6.29 7.51 5.81
N GLY A 182 -5.85 8.32 4.85
CA GLY A 182 -4.51 8.26 4.29
C GLY A 182 -3.42 8.52 5.32
N GLN A 183 -3.66 9.44 6.27
CA GLN A 183 -2.75 9.72 7.38
C GLN A 183 -2.62 8.50 8.29
N VAL A 184 -3.74 7.96 8.74
CA VAL A 184 -3.78 6.76 9.61
C VAL A 184 -3.04 5.59 8.95
N LEU A 185 -3.31 5.33 7.67
CA LEU A 185 -2.70 4.20 6.96
C LEU A 185 -1.19 4.40 6.71
N ASN A 186 -0.76 5.62 6.40
CA ASN A 186 0.65 5.91 6.18
C ASN A 186 1.44 5.86 7.51
N GLU A 187 0.93 6.48 8.58
CA GLU A 187 1.55 6.42 9.91
C GLU A 187 1.59 5.01 10.47
N THR A 188 0.54 4.20 10.27
CA THR A 188 0.54 2.78 10.61
C THR A 188 1.64 2.01 9.86
N SER A 189 1.81 2.31 8.57
CA SER A 189 2.88 1.70 7.77
C SER A 189 4.27 2.09 8.29
N LEU A 190 4.49 3.37 8.58
CA LEU A 190 5.75 3.88 9.16
C LEU A 190 6.06 3.24 10.52
N TRP A 191 5.04 3.07 11.36
CA TRP A 191 5.18 2.37 12.64
C TRP A 191 5.66 0.93 12.45
N TRP A 192 5.06 0.19 11.52
CA TRP A 192 5.49 -1.18 11.21
C TRP A 192 6.90 -1.23 10.63
N PHE A 193 7.25 -0.36 9.67
CA PHE A 193 8.60 -0.30 9.12
C PHE A 193 9.67 -0.05 10.19
N ASN A 194 9.36 0.81 11.18
CA ASN A 194 10.25 1.03 12.30
C ASN A 194 10.35 -0.20 13.21
N ARG A 195 9.20 -0.81 13.57
CA ARG A 195 9.14 -1.98 14.47
C ARG A 195 9.84 -3.20 13.91
N THR A 196 9.82 -3.39 12.59
CA THR A 196 10.39 -4.57 11.93
C THR A 196 11.75 -4.33 11.29
N SER A 197 12.35 -3.16 11.49
CA SER A 197 13.67 -2.79 10.94
C SER A 197 14.80 -3.75 11.33
N HIS A 198 14.68 -4.41 12.48
CA HIS A 198 15.61 -5.44 12.95
C HIS A 198 15.44 -6.79 12.24
N ILE A 199 14.30 -7.04 11.58
CA ILE A 199 14.02 -8.26 10.81
C ILE A 199 14.52 -8.10 9.38
N THR A 200 14.22 -6.98 8.73
CA THR A 200 14.63 -6.70 7.34
C THR A 200 14.77 -5.19 7.11
N PRO A 201 15.76 -4.74 6.31
CA PRO A 201 15.79 -3.35 5.86
C PRO A 201 14.55 -3.01 5.02
N ASN A 202 14.16 -1.74 5.04
CA ASN A 202 13.05 -1.22 4.25
C ASN A 202 13.49 0.00 3.41
N ALA A 203 12.64 0.38 2.45
CA ALA A 203 12.96 1.42 1.50
C ALA A 203 12.70 2.85 2.01
N VAL A 204 12.14 3.03 3.22
CA VAL A 204 11.76 4.35 3.73
C VAL A 204 12.99 5.22 3.95
N VAL A 205 12.94 6.45 3.43
CA VAL A 205 13.97 7.49 3.63
C VAL A 205 13.48 8.54 4.61
N SER A 206 12.25 9.05 4.42
CA SER A 206 11.65 10.05 5.30
C SER A 206 10.14 10.13 5.10
N SER A 207 9.45 10.84 6.01
CA SER A 207 8.03 11.17 5.88
C SER A 207 7.84 12.65 6.25
N PRO A 208 7.84 13.56 5.25
CA PRO A 208 7.73 15.00 5.50
C PRO A 208 6.30 15.44 5.87
N ASP A 209 5.31 14.61 5.58
CA ASP A 209 3.90 14.85 5.86
C ASP A 209 3.22 13.52 6.25
N ARG A 210 2.15 13.58 7.05
CA ARG A 210 1.44 12.39 7.54
C ARG A 210 0.88 11.52 6.43
N ASN A 211 0.57 12.06 5.26
CA ASN A 211 0.12 11.30 4.09
C ASN A 211 1.29 10.83 3.20
N VAL A 212 2.52 11.27 3.43
CA VAL A 212 3.63 11.15 2.48
C VAL A 212 4.76 10.30 3.04
N THR A 213 5.19 9.30 2.26
CA THR A 213 6.44 8.56 2.49
C THR A 213 7.37 8.74 1.29
N ILE A 214 8.60 9.19 1.54
CA ILE A 214 9.68 9.17 0.56
C ILE A 214 10.43 7.87 0.72
N ALA A 215 10.55 7.10 -0.35
CA ALA A 215 11.21 5.80 -0.38
C ALA A 215 12.29 5.75 -1.47
N LYS A 216 13.30 4.91 -1.28
CA LYS A 216 14.27 4.56 -2.33
C LYS A 216 13.53 3.82 -3.45
N ARG A 217 13.89 4.12 -4.70
CA ARG A 217 13.47 3.31 -5.84
C ARG A 217 14.18 1.95 -5.75
N CYS A 218 13.40 0.88 -5.83
CA CYS A 218 13.92 -0.49 -5.79
C CYS A 218 13.44 -1.25 -7.02
N SER A 219 14.26 -2.21 -7.46
CA SER A 219 13.79 -3.29 -8.34
C SER A 219 12.90 -4.22 -7.51
N VAL A 220 11.67 -4.46 -7.98
CA VAL A 220 10.67 -5.23 -7.25
C VAL A 220 10.59 -6.63 -7.86
N PHE A 221 10.62 -7.67 -7.03
CA PHE A 221 10.37 -9.04 -7.50
C PHE A 221 8.94 -9.15 -8.05
N PRO A 222 8.72 -9.84 -9.18
CA PRO A 222 7.39 -10.01 -9.80
C PRO A 222 6.51 -11.07 -9.07
N VAL A 223 6.65 -11.17 -7.75
CA VAL A 223 5.98 -12.16 -6.88
C VAL A 223 5.42 -11.43 -5.66
N GLU A 224 4.18 -11.69 -5.31
CA GLU A 224 3.59 -11.24 -4.05
C GLU A 224 3.71 -12.31 -2.98
N PHE A 225 4.26 -11.95 -1.82
CA PHE A 225 4.44 -12.86 -0.69
C PHE A 225 3.26 -12.71 0.28
N VAL A 226 2.23 -13.53 0.09
CA VAL A 226 1.07 -13.59 0.99
C VAL A 226 1.29 -14.66 2.05
N VAL A 227 1.32 -14.27 3.32
CA VAL A 227 1.39 -15.20 4.46
C VAL A 227 0.00 -15.33 5.08
N ARG A 228 -0.38 -16.56 5.44
CA ARG A 228 -1.69 -16.87 6.04
C ARG A 228 -1.52 -17.63 7.33
N GLY A 229 -2.19 -17.16 8.38
CA GLY A 229 -2.33 -17.86 9.67
C GLY A 229 -3.73 -18.47 9.90
N PHE A 230 -4.71 -18.17 9.03
CA PHE A 230 -6.09 -18.62 9.18
C PHE A 230 -6.71 -19.03 7.84
N VAL A 231 -7.61 -20.00 7.87
CA VAL A 231 -8.40 -20.47 6.72
C VAL A 231 -9.59 -19.53 6.48
N THR A 232 -9.35 -18.39 5.83
CA THR A 232 -10.38 -17.34 5.66
C THR A 232 -10.41 -16.75 4.25
N GLY A 233 -11.30 -15.77 4.07
CA GLY A 233 -11.54 -14.98 2.86
C GLY A 233 -12.78 -15.41 2.07
N SER A 234 -13.07 -14.63 1.03
CA SER A 234 -14.24 -14.80 0.16
C SER A 234 -13.92 -14.69 -1.33
N THR A 235 -12.69 -14.31 -1.71
CA THR A 235 -12.26 -14.23 -3.12
C THR A 235 -11.92 -15.62 -3.65
N ASP A 236 -11.86 -15.78 -4.97
CA ASP A 236 -11.51 -17.06 -5.61
C ASP A 236 -10.11 -17.55 -5.26
N THR A 237 -9.19 -16.64 -4.92
CA THR A 237 -7.82 -16.91 -4.48
C THR A 237 -7.67 -16.98 -2.95
N SER A 238 -8.75 -16.87 -2.19
CA SER A 238 -8.68 -16.99 -0.74
C SER A 238 -8.61 -18.44 -0.28
N LEU A 239 -7.88 -18.68 0.82
CA LEU A 239 -7.62 -20.03 1.31
C LEU A 239 -8.91 -20.79 1.66
N TRP A 240 -9.91 -20.11 2.24
CA TRP A 240 -11.20 -20.75 2.49
C TRP A 240 -11.91 -21.16 1.20
N THR A 241 -11.98 -20.27 0.20
CA THR A 241 -12.69 -20.57 -1.05
C THR A 241 -12.10 -21.77 -1.77
N VAL A 242 -10.77 -21.86 -1.89
CA VAL A 242 -10.11 -23.02 -2.53
C VAL A 242 -10.24 -24.30 -1.70
N TYR A 243 -10.11 -24.19 -0.38
CA TYR A 243 -10.26 -25.35 0.52
C TYR A 243 -11.68 -25.92 0.48
N ASN A 244 -12.70 -25.04 0.48
CA ASN A 244 -14.10 -25.44 0.39
C ASN A 244 -14.46 -26.06 -0.98
N LYS A 245 -13.69 -25.76 -2.04
CA LYS A 245 -13.78 -26.42 -3.35
C LYS A 245 -13.07 -27.78 -3.39
N GLY A 246 -12.54 -28.27 -2.26
CA GLY A 246 -11.86 -29.57 -2.15
C GLY A 246 -10.35 -29.54 -2.36
N VAL A 247 -9.75 -28.36 -2.58
CA VAL A 247 -8.29 -28.25 -2.74
C VAL A 247 -7.61 -28.46 -1.38
N ARG A 248 -6.66 -29.40 -1.33
CA ARG A 248 -5.86 -29.71 -0.12
C ARG A 248 -4.37 -29.41 -0.28
N ASN A 249 -3.92 -29.14 -1.50
CA ASN A 249 -2.59 -28.59 -1.73
C ASN A 249 -2.73 -27.21 -2.36
N TYR A 250 -2.28 -26.17 -1.65
CA TYR A 250 -2.40 -24.79 -2.11
C TYR A 250 -1.03 -24.10 -2.09
N CYS A 251 -0.56 -23.68 -3.27
CA CYS A 251 0.79 -23.14 -3.48
C CYS A 251 1.91 -24.05 -2.94
N GLY A 252 1.74 -25.38 -3.01
CA GLY A 252 2.71 -26.34 -2.48
C GLY A 252 2.53 -26.66 -0.99
N ASN A 253 1.56 -26.06 -0.30
CA ASN A 253 1.28 -26.35 1.11
C ASN A 253 0.17 -27.39 1.22
N ALA A 254 0.45 -28.50 1.92
CA ALA A 254 -0.59 -29.45 2.32
C ALA A 254 -1.42 -28.87 3.46
N ILE A 255 -2.73 -28.79 3.27
CA ILE A 255 -3.70 -28.27 4.23
C ILE A 255 -4.41 -29.47 4.88
N PRO A 256 -4.45 -29.56 6.22
CA PRO A 256 -5.14 -30.65 6.90
C PRO A 256 -6.62 -30.73 6.54
N ASP A 257 -7.16 -31.95 6.51
CA ASP A 257 -8.59 -32.18 6.41
C ASP A 257 -9.36 -31.69 7.64
N GLY A 258 -10.68 -31.55 7.49
CA GLY A 258 -11.58 -31.15 8.57
C GLY A 258 -11.49 -29.68 8.98
N MET A 259 -10.66 -28.85 8.32
CA MET A 259 -10.63 -27.41 8.58
C MET A 259 -11.97 -26.73 8.30
N VAL A 260 -12.33 -25.76 9.13
CA VAL A 260 -13.53 -24.91 8.97
C VAL A 260 -13.17 -23.44 8.73
N LYS A 261 -14.14 -22.65 8.27
CA LYS A 261 -13.94 -21.23 7.96
C LYS A 261 -13.48 -20.45 9.20
N ASN A 262 -12.47 -19.60 9.02
CA ASN A 262 -11.80 -18.80 10.04
C ASN A 262 -11.01 -19.59 11.09
N GLN A 263 -10.77 -20.88 10.89
CA GLN A 263 -9.92 -21.66 11.78
C GLN A 263 -8.45 -21.25 11.65
N LYS A 264 -7.73 -21.22 12.77
CA LYS A 264 -6.27 -21.01 12.80
C LYS A 264 -5.56 -22.20 12.16
N LEU A 265 -4.60 -21.92 11.28
CA LEU A 265 -3.75 -22.94 10.69
C LEU A 265 -2.77 -23.50 11.73
N PRO A 266 -2.28 -24.75 11.58
CA PRO A 266 -1.31 -25.32 12.51
C PRO A 266 0.04 -24.60 12.45
N ALA A 267 0.37 -24.03 11.30
CA ALA A 267 1.53 -23.19 11.08
C ALA A 267 1.19 -22.11 10.04
N ASN A 268 1.90 -20.98 10.10
CA ASN A 268 1.81 -19.95 9.08
C ASN A 268 2.35 -20.49 7.74
N ILE A 269 1.59 -20.26 6.67
CA ILE A 269 1.94 -20.74 5.33
C ILE A 269 2.16 -19.57 4.37
N LEU A 270 3.10 -19.74 3.45
CA LEU A 270 3.31 -18.80 2.35
C LEU A 270 2.50 -19.27 1.13
N THR A 271 1.68 -18.39 0.58
CA THR A 271 0.86 -18.65 -0.62
C THR A 271 1.14 -17.57 -1.67
N PRO A 272 2.29 -17.65 -2.37
CA PRO A 272 2.68 -16.58 -3.26
C PRO A 272 1.78 -16.52 -4.50
N THR A 273 1.70 -15.34 -5.07
CA THR A 273 1.00 -15.09 -6.34
C THR A 273 1.92 -14.36 -7.32
N THR A 274 1.70 -14.55 -8.61
CA THR A 274 2.36 -13.75 -9.65
C THR A 274 1.67 -12.40 -9.79
N LYS A 275 2.46 -11.34 -10.01
CA LYS A 275 1.93 -10.02 -10.33
C LYS A 275 1.53 -9.96 -11.81
N ALA A 276 0.26 -10.23 -12.12
CA ALA A 276 -0.26 -10.13 -13.49
C ALA A 276 -1.10 -8.84 -13.68
N ALA A 277 -1.29 -8.42 -14.92
CA ALA A 277 -1.99 -7.16 -15.24
C ALA A 277 -3.48 -7.18 -14.87
N ASP A 278 -4.13 -8.33 -15.00
CA ASP A 278 -5.57 -8.47 -14.79
C ASP A 278 -5.90 -9.01 -13.39
N HIS A 279 -5.31 -10.13 -12.98
CA HIS A 279 -5.52 -10.74 -11.65
C HIS A 279 -4.32 -11.56 -11.20
N ASP A 280 -3.99 -11.49 -9.91
CA ASP A 280 -2.91 -12.29 -9.33
C ASP A 280 -3.25 -13.79 -9.33
N VAL A 281 -2.28 -14.61 -9.77
CA VAL A 281 -2.46 -16.06 -9.90
C VAL A 281 -1.62 -16.78 -8.86
N PRO A 282 -2.18 -17.74 -8.09
CA PRO A 282 -1.42 -18.57 -7.16
C PRO A 282 -0.31 -19.34 -7.89
N ILE A 283 0.89 -19.34 -7.32
CA ILE A 283 2.07 -20.03 -7.88
C ILE A 283 2.79 -20.79 -6.77
N THR A 284 3.45 -21.88 -7.11
CA THR A 284 4.28 -22.65 -6.15
C THR A 284 5.71 -22.09 -6.09
N PRO A 285 6.44 -22.33 -4.97
CA PRO A 285 7.86 -22.02 -4.87
C PRO A 285 8.71 -22.55 -6.03
N ASP A 286 8.48 -23.80 -6.43
CA ASP A 286 9.26 -24.44 -7.50
C ASP A 286 9.01 -23.79 -8.86
N GLU A 287 7.76 -23.39 -9.14
CA GLU A 287 7.40 -22.68 -10.36
C GLU A 287 8.01 -21.27 -10.41
N ILE A 288 8.10 -20.56 -9.28
CA ILE A 288 8.75 -19.24 -9.21
C ILE A 288 10.21 -19.34 -9.65
N VAL A 289 10.95 -20.32 -9.13
CA VAL A 289 12.37 -20.51 -9.46
C VAL A 289 12.52 -20.99 -10.90
N LYS A 290 11.71 -21.98 -11.31
CA LYS A 290 11.77 -22.56 -12.67
C LYS A 290 11.42 -21.57 -13.78
N SER A 291 10.51 -20.63 -13.50
CA SER A 291 10.13 -19.58 -14.44
C SER A 291 11.09 -18.38 -14.47
N GLY A 292 12.11 -18.37 -13.61
CA GLY A 292 13.10 -17.30 -13.54
C GLY A 292 12.57 -15.99 -12.94
N LEU A 293 11.42 -16.03 -12.26
CA LEU A 293 10.86 -14.84 -11.59
C LEU A 293 11.73 -14.40 -10.41
N MET A 294 12.39 -15.36 -9.75
CA MET A 294 13.37 -15.14 -8.69
C MET A 294 14.45 -16.22 -8.75
N SER A 295 15.66 -15.92 -8.29
CA SER A 295 16.63 -16.97 -7.98
C SER A 295 16.16 -17.77 -6.76
N LYS A 296 16.70 -18.97 -6.58
CA LYS A 296 16.40 -19.79 -5.39
C LYS A 296 16.79 -19.07 -4.09
N ASP A 297 17.97 -18.44 -4.08
CA ASP A 297 18.49 -17.77 -2.89
C ASP A 297 17.64 -16.53 -2.54
N ASP A 298 17.28 -15.71 -3.53
CA ASP A 298 16.38 -14.56 -3.33
C ASP A 298 15.01 -15.00 -2.80
N PHE A 299 14.47 -16.09 -3.35
CA PHE A 299 13.17 -16.63 -2.93
C PHE A 299 13.22 -17.13 -1.49
N ASP A 300 14.25 -17.90 -1.12
CA ASP A 300 14.40 -18.45 0.22
C ASP A 300 14.59 -17.33 1.26
N GLU A 301 15.37 -16.29 0.93
CA GLU A 301 15.52 -15.11 1.78
C GLU A 301 14.18 -14.38 1.94
N ALA A 302 13.51 -14.04 0.83
CA ALA A 302 12.24 -13.32 0.86
C ALA A 302 11.15 -14.12 1.60
N ARG A 303 11.08 -15.44 1.40
CA ARG A 303 10.19 -16.34 2.14
C ARG A 303 10.46 -16.30 3.64
N SER A 304 11.73 -16.42 4.04
CA SER A 304 12.12 -16.37 5.44
C SER A 304 11.70 -15.05 6.09
N LYS A 305 12.03 -13.91 5.45
CA LYS A 305 11.64 -12.58 5.93
C LYS A 305 10.13 -12.40 6.00
N ALA A 306 9.38 -12.84 4.98
CA ALA A 306 7.93 -12.73 4.97
C ALA A 306 7.28 -13.48 6.14
N LEU A 307 7.73 -14.71 6.41
CA LEU A 307 7.24 -15.51 7.54
C LEU A 307 7.61 -14.88 8.88
N SER A 308 8.86 -14.40 9.06
CA SER A 308 9.29 -13.73 10.29
C SER A 308 8.53 -12.42 10.55
N LEU A 309 8.28 -11.63 9.51
CA LEU A 309 7.49 -10.40 9.61
C LEU A 309 6.04 -10.68 10.03
N PHE A 310 5.43 -11.71 9.45
CA PHE A 310 4.07 -12.10 9.79
C PHE A 310 3.97 -12.63 11.22
N GLU A 311 4.90 -13.49 11.64
CA GLU A 311 4.97 -14.03 13.01
C GLU A 311 5.13 -12.92 14.04
N TYR A 312 5.98 -11.92 13.78
CA TYR A 312 6.18 -10.78 14.67
C TYR A 312 4.90 -9.94 14.87
N GLY A 313 4.00 -9.93 13.89
CA GLY A 313 2.77 -9.14 13.93
C GLY A 313 1.56 -9.83 14.57
N GLN A 314 1.67 -11.10 14.99
CA GLN A 314 0.62 -11.85 15.68
C GLN A 314 0.54 -11.49 17.17
#